data_AF-A0A7Y1XK74-F1
#
_entry.id   AF-A0A7Y1XK74-F1
#
_cell.length_a   1.000
_cell.length_b   1.000
_cell.length_c   1.000
_cell.angle_alpha   90.00
_cell.angle_beta   90.00
_cell.angle_gamma   90.00
#
_symmetry.space_group_name_H-M   'P 1'
#
loop_
_entity.id
_entity.type
_entity.pdbx_description
1 polymer ?
#
loop_
_entity_poly.entity_id
_entity_poly.type
_entity_poly.pdbx_seq_one_letter_code
_entity_poly.pdbx_strand_id
1 'polypeptide(L)'
;MTNRTGPLYELTFSVDSISVTEFERWLEELRARSLQEQGIADARFFPVGDDTGGNPAWTCQFLCIDDSAIDKLLDGYFAEIDAAVALEFGDTVGVSSRTLREDTDQELPPVQSPDCLNCGTRLRGQYCGVCGQRARNRLISLWELVSDAFGDLFEIDSRLWRTLIPLLARPGRLTRDYLEGRRARYMPPFRTYLVLSVIFFVVAFFDPRDDLSLLFEPAPEPTPEAAAEKAAAAESARQEILDELAQEGIITDGAILDEDLEESSDTVESGLNFQFDDETGECIIDDAGFAEMPQWLQRRLTRERAKRVCERIAADSGKTFSDLLLDNIPVALIVLLPLMALVLKILYPLSRRYFVEHLLFVIHYHAFFFLILTLQILFSRLTGLLRVMDAAAILVIVATALYIPVYLYMAMRRVYGQGRILTFTKYVVLVACYGIGATVTMLGAVLFALVAV
;
A
#
# COMPACT_ATOMS: atom_id res chain seq x y z
N MET A 1 -36.53 -24.99 7.44
CA MET A 1 -36.02 -24.13 8.53
C MET A 1 -35.59 -22.83 7.89
N THR A 2 -36.41 -21.80 7.98
CA THR A 2 -36.15 -20.48 7.40
C THR A 2 -34.98 -19.85 8.13
N ASN A 3 -33.85 -19.62 7.42
CA ASN A 3 -32.74 -18.80 7.89
C ASN A 3 -33.29 -17.38 8.15
N ARG A 4 -33.59 -17.08 9.41
CA ARG A 4 -33.78 -15.71 9.88
C ARG A 4 -32.46 -15.30 10.49
N THR A 5 -31.77 -14.38 9.81
CA THR A 5 -30.51 -13.78 10.26
C THR A 5 -30.85 -12.48 10.96
N GLY A 6 -30.57 -12.40 12.26
CA GLY A 6 -30.91 -11.26 13.11
C GLY A 6 -30.03 -11.28 14.37
N PRO A 7 -29.85 -10.13 15.06
CA PRO A 7 -28.96 -10.06 16.20
C PRO A 7 -29.46 -10.95 17.34
N LEU A 8 -28.54 -11.64 18.02
CA LEU A 8 -28.86 -12.54 19.11
C LEU A 8 -28.52 -11.86 20.44
N TYR A 9 -29.45 -11.83 21.38
CA TYR A 9 -29.20 -11.38 22.75
C TYR A 9 -29.13 -12.59 23.67
N GLU A 10 -28.07 -12.68 24.46
CA GLU A 10 -27.86 -13.80 25.38
C GLU A 10 -27.86 -13.31 26.83
N LEU A 11 -28.73 -13.92 27.64
CA LEU A 11 -28.77 -13.79 29.10
C LEU A 11 -28.31 -15.09 29.74
N THR A 12 -27.30 -15.03 30.59
CA THR A 12 -26.84 -16.17 31.38
C THR A 12 -27.10 -15.90 32.86
N PHE A 13 -27.82 -16.83 33.49
CA PHE A 13 -28.20 -16.82 34.89
C PHE A 13 -27.38 -17.84 35.65
N SER A 14 -26.73 -17.45 36.74
CA SER A 14 -26.08 -18.33 37.71
C SER A 14 -26.91 -18.36 38.98
N VAL A 15 -27.43 -19.53 39.37
CA VAL A 15 -28.45 -19.64 40.43
C VAL A 15 -27.90 -20.42 41.60
N ASP A 16 -28.03 -19.89 42.82
CA ASP A 16 -27.69 -20.64 44.02
C ASP A 16 -28.54 -21.92 44.13
N SER A 17 -27.91 -23.02 44.56
CA SER A 17 -28.48 -24.36 44.69
C SER A 17 -29.82 -24.44 45.45
N ILE A 18 -30.12 -23.44 46.28
CA ILE A 18 -31.33 -23.37 47.12
C ILE A 18 -32.57 -22.89 46.33
N SER A 19 -32.41 -22.06 45.30
CA SER A 19 -33.51 -21.40 44.57
C SER A 19 -33.84 -22.02 43.20
N VAL A 20 -33.15 -23.10 42.81
CA VAL A 20 -33.24 -23.73 41.47
C VAL A 20 -34.67 -24.06 41.04
N THR A 21 -35.49 -24.67 41.90
CA THR A 21 -36.84 -25.13 41.51
C THR A 21 -37.80 -23.97 41.24
N GLU A 22 -37.63 -22.86 41.97
CA GLU A 22 -38.43 -21.65 41.79
C GLU A 22 -37.99 -20.90 40.53
N PHE A 23 -36.68 -20.83 40.31
CA PHE A 23 -36.08 -20.24 39.13
C PHE A 23 -36.48 -20.97 37.84
N GLU A 24 -36.50 -22.31 37.82
CA GLU A 24 -36.93 -23.08 36.64
C GLU A 24 -38.38 -22.79 36.24
N ARG A 25 -39.28 -22.58 37.22
CA ARG A 25 -40.67 -22.21 36.95
C ARG A 25 -40.76 -20.82 36.33
N TRP A 26 -40.05 -19.87 36.92
CA TRP A 26 -39.95 -18.51 36.41
C TRP A 26 -39.36 -18.45 34.99
N LEU A 27 -38.37 -19.30 34.70
CA LEU A 27 -37.71 -19.40 33.40
C LEU A 27 -38.68 -19.86 32.29
N GLU A 28 -39.57 -20.80 32.59
CA GLU A 28 -40.56 -21.29 31.63
C GLU A 28 -41.63 -20.22 31.35
N GLU A 29 -42.02 -19.43 32.36
CA GLU A 29 -42.92 -18.28 32.18
C GLU A 29 -42.25 -17.17 31.35
N LEU A 30 -40.97 -16.90 31.60
CA LEU A 30 -40.18 -15.97 30.81
C LEU A 30 -40.14 -16.40 29.35
N ARG A 31 -39.83 -17.67 29.08
CA ARG A 31 -39.82 -18.24 27.72
C ARG A 31 -41.15 -18.04 26.99
N ALA A 32 -42.26 -18.31 27.66
CA ALA A 32 -43.59 -18.15 27.09
C ALA A 32 -43.90 -16.67 26.75
N ARG A 33 -43.50 -15.74 27.61
CA ARG A 33 -43.64 -14.29 27.40
C ARG A 33 -42.77 -13.78 26.27
N SER A 34 -41.51 -14.23 26.17
CA SER A 34 -40.56 -13.73 25.17
C SER A 34 -40.97 -14.06 23.74
N LEU A 35 -41.67 -15.18 23.52
CA LEU A 35 -42.20 -15.53 22.20
C LEU A 35 -43.40 -14.67 21.77
N GLN A 36 -44.00 -13.90 22.68
CA GLN A 36 -45.10 -12.98 22.39
C GLN A 36 -44.63 -11.54 22.17
N GLU A 37 -43.37 -11.24 22.48
CA GLU A 37 -42.81 -9.89 22.43
C GLU A 37 -42.53 -9.41 21.01
N GLN A 38 -42.84 -8.15 20.72
CA GLN A 38 -42.61 -7.59 19.39
C GLN A 38 -41.12 -7.32 19.19
N GLY A 39 -40.51 -7.98 18.20
CA GLY A 39 -39.09 -7.85 17.90
C GLY A 39 -38.27 -9.11 18.18
N ILE A 40 -38.84 -10.11 18.84
CA ILE A 40 -38.21 -11.42 19.07
C ILE A 40 -38.73 -12.43 18.02
N ALA A 41 -37.81 -13.04 17.29
CA ALA A 41 -38.05 -14.02 16.23
C ALA A 41 -38.00 -15.47 16.72
N ASP A 42 -37.15 -15.78 17.70
CA ASP A 42 -36.99 -17.09 18.34
C ASP A 42 -36.40 -16.91 19.75
N ALA A 43 -36.70 -17.82 20.67
CA ALA A 43 -36.17 -17.77 22.04
C ALA A 43 -35.83 -19.18 22.54
N ARG A 44 -34.56 -19.43 22.85
CA ARG A 44 -34.02 -20.74 23.23
C ARG A 44 -33.39 -20.69 24.60
N PHE A 45 -33.74 -21.67 25.42
CA PHE A 45 -33.34 -21.75 26.81
C PHE A 45 -32.69 -23.11 26.99
N PHE A 46 -31.47 -23.14 27.51
CA PHE A 46 -30.76 -24.39 27.75
C PHE A 46 -29.98 -24.31 29.07
N PRO A 47 -29.93 -25.41 29.82
CA PRO A 47 -29.05 -25.50 30.97
C PRO A 47 -27.60 -25.51 30.49
N VAL A 48 -26.78 -24.72 31.14
CA VAL A 48 -25.32 -24.76 31.04
C VAL A 48 -24.83 -25.51 32.27
N GLY A 49 -23.76 -26.30 32.14
CA GLY A 49 -23.19 -26.99 33.30
C GLY A 49 -22.78 -26.00 34.41
N ASP A 50 -22.37 -26.54 35.55
CA ASP A 50 -22.05 -25.73 36.72
C ASP A 50 -21.05 -24.61 36.39
N ASP A 51 -21.31 -23.41 36.91
CA ASP A 51 -20.43 -22.25 36.77
C ASP A 51 -19.07 -22.48 37.48
N THR A 52 -18.15 -21.53 37.38
CA THR A 52 -16.84 -21.64 38.06
C THR A 52 -16.92 -21.78 39.59
N GLY A 53 -18.08 -21.49 40.18
CA GLY A 53 -18.39 -21.64 41.61
C GLY A 53 -19.15 -22.91 41.98
N GLY A 54 -19.54 -23.74 41.00
CA GLY A 54 -20.32 -24.97 41.23
C GLY A 54 -21.84 -24.77 41.26
N ASN A 55 -22.34 -23.60 40.85
CA ASN A 55 -23.77 -23.30 40.81
C ASN A 55 -24.35 -23.65 39.43
N PRO A 56 -25.58 -24.20 39.36
CA PRO A 56 -26.25 -24.46 38.09
C PRO A 56 -26.51 -23.14 37.33
N ALA A 57 -26.34 -23.20 36.01
CA ALA A 57 -26.49 -22.04 35.14
C ALA A 57 -27.47 -22.30 33.99
N TRP A 58 -28.14 -21.25 33.53
CA TRP A 58 -29.01 -21.29 32.35
C TRP A 58 -28.64 -20.18 31.39
N THR A 59 -28.61 -20.51 30.11
CA THR A 59 -28.41 -19.53 29.05
C THR A 59 -29.67 -19.42 28.21
N CYS A 60 -30.13 -18.19 28.06
CA CYS A 60 -31.33 -17.79 27.31
C CYS A 60 -30.89 -16.95 26.12
N GLN A 61 -31.19 -17.44 24.92
CA GLN A 61 -30.81 -16.84 23.65
C GLN A 61 -32.07 -16.33 22.94
N PHE A 62 -32.13 -15.02 22.72
CA PHE A 62 -33.22 -14.33 22.04
C PHE A 62 -32.76 -13.88 20.66
N LEU A 63 -33.33 -14.45 19.60
CA LEU A 63 -33.08 -14.02 18.24
C LEU A 63 -33.98 -12.83 17.94
N CYS A 64 -33.41 -11.64 17.73
CA CYS A 64 -34.16 -10.45 17.34
C CYS A 64 -34.41 -10.42 15.83
N ILE A 65 -35.45 -9.72 15.40
CA ILE A 65 -35.85 -9.64 13.97
C ILE A 65 -34.85 -8.80 13.16
N ASP A 66 -34.35 -7.70 13.73
CA ASP A 66 -33.41 -6.77 13.09
C ASP A 66 -32.63 -5.92 14.14
N ASP A 67 -31.67 -5.12 13.65
CA ASP A 67 -30.84 -4.25 14.49
C ASP A 67 -31.63 -3.11 15.17
N SER A 68 -32.75 -2.66 14.61
CA SER A 68 -33.58 -1.64 15.28
C SER A 68 -34.41 -2.23 16.40
N ALA A 69 -34.78 -3.51 16.30
CA ALA A 69 -35.54 -4.23 17.30
C ALA A 69 -34.69 -4.48 18.55
N ILE A 70 -33.42 -4.86 18.41
CA ILE A 70 -32.57 -5.14 19.57
C ILE A 70 -32.32 -3.89 20.43
N ASP A 71 -32.09 -2.72 19.84
CA ASP A 71 -31.88 -1.48 20.59
C ASP A 71 -33.11 -1.13 21.45
N LYS A 72 -34.32 -1.33 20.90
CA LYS A 72 -35.58 -1.11 21.65
C LYS A 72 -35.82 -2.16 22.74
N LEU A 73 -35.41 -3.41 22.49
CA LEU A 73 -35.54 -4.49 23.45
C LEU A 73 -34.56 -4.33 24.61
N LEU A 74 -33.34 -3.84 24.36
CA LEU A 74 -32.34 -3.56 25.39
C LEU A 74 -32.83 -2.52 26.41
N ASP A 75 -33.39 -1.41 25.92
CA ASP A 75 -33.87 -0.32 26.78
C ASP A 75 -35.25 -0.60 27.42
N GLY A 76 -35.93 -1.66 26.98
CA GLY A 76 -37.27 -2.03 27.44
C GLY A 76 -37.30 -3.43 28.03
N TYR A 77 -37.69 -4.40 27.19
CA TYR A 77 -37.99 -5.77 27.61
C TYR A 77 -36.86 -6.46 28.39
N PHE A 78 -35.60 -6.31 27.97
CA PHE A 78 -34.46 -6.93 28.65
C PHE A 78 -34.14 -6.24 29.99
N ALA A 79 -34.31 -4.91 30.08
CA ALA A 79 -34.17 -4.18 31.34
C ALA A 79 -35.27 -4.57 32.36
N GLU A 80 -36.48 -4.89 31.89
CA GLU A 80 -37.56 -5.40 32.74
C GLU A 80 -37.24 -6.79 33.31
N ILE A 81 -36.56 -7.66 32.54
CA ILE A 81 -36.11 -8.97 33.01
C ILE A 81 -35.09 -8.80 34.14
N ASP A 82 -34.08 -7.94 33.95
CA ASP A 82 -33.06 -7.69 34.97
C ASP A 82 -33.71 -7.15 36.26
N ALA A 83 -34.67 -6.23 36.14
CA ALA A 83 -35.42 -5.69 37.28
C ALA A 83 -36.29 -6.76 37.98
N ALA A 84 -36.93 -7.65 37.22
CA ALA A 84 -37.76 -8.72 37.77
C ALA A 84 -36.92 -9.74 38.55
N VAL A 85 -35.74 -10.11 38.02
CA VAL A 85 -34.83 -11.03 38.72
C VAL A 85 -34.32 -10.42 40.02
N ALA A 86 -33.93 -9.14 39.99
CA ALA A 86 -33.49 -8.43 41.19
C ALA A 86 -34.60 -8.33 42.26
N LEU A 87 -35.86 -8.19 41.85
CA LEU A 87 -37.01 -8.10 42.76
C LEU A 87 -37.37 -9.46 43.38
N GLU A 88 -37.37 -10.52 42.59
CA GLU A 88 -37.90 -11.84 42.96
C GLU A 88 -36.84 -12.73 43.60
N PHE A 89 -35.58 -12.64 43.15
CA PHE A 89 -34.49 -13.52 43.59
C PHE A 89 -33.34 -12.79 44.30
N GLY A 90 -33.30 -11.45 44.26
CA GLY A 90 -32.25 -10.64 44.89
C GLY A 90 -30.84 -11.09 44.45
N ASP A 91 -29.93 -11.24 45.41
CA ASP A 91 -28.53 -11.62 45.15
C ASP A 91 -28.32 -13.14 44.95
N THR A 92 -29.39 -13.95 44.98
CA THR A 92 -29.27 -15.42 44.80
C THR A 92 -29.14 -15.85 43.34
N VAL A 93 -29.39 -14.92 42.40
CA VAL A 93 -29.28 -15.14 40.97
C VAL A 93 -28.37 -14.07 40.36
N GLY A 94 -27.21 -14.48 39.87
CA GLY A 94 -26.33 -13.63 39.08
C GLY A 94 -26.81 -13.55 37.64
N VAL A 95 -26.87 -12.34 37.09
CA VAL A 95 -27.23 -12.11 35.69
C VAL A 95 -26.03 -11.58 34.93
N SER A 96 -25.75 -12.17 33.78
CA SER A 96 -24.78 -11.65 32.81
C SER A 96 -25.43 -11.59 31.44
N SER A 97 -25.22 -10.47 30.73
CA SER A 97 -25.81 -10.24 29.42
C SER A 97 -24.74 -9.94 28.39
N ARG A 98 -24.99 -10.38 27.14
CA ARG A 98 -24.17 -10.01 25.98
C ARG A 98 -25.01 -9.93 24.71
N THR A 99 -24.73 -8.91 23.91
CA THR A 99 -25.28 -8.78 22.56
C THR A 99 -24.35 -9.44 21.55
N LEU A 100 -24.83 -10.51 20.92
CA LEU A 100 -24.14 -11.26 19.86
C LEU A 100 -24.68 -10.76 18.51
N ARG A 101 -24.02 -9.76 17.92
CA ARG A 101 -24.32 -9.33 16.55
C ARG A 101 -23.85 -10.40 15.57
N GLU A 102 -24.67 -10.69 14.56
CA GLU A 102 -24.38 -11.67 13.52
C GLU A 102 -23.34 -11.15 12.52
N ASP A 103 -22.12 -10.83 12.99
CA ASP A 103 -20.90 -10.91 12.17
C ASP A 103 -20.25 -12.29 12.39
N THR A 104 -21.08 -13.33 12.24
CA THR A 104 -20.69 -14.75 12.17
C THR A 104 -19.96 -15.29 13.41
N ASP A 105 -20.65 -15.49 14.53
CA ASP A 105 -20.21 -16.36 15.64
C ASP A 105 -20.65 -17.80 15.42
N GLN A 106 -19.90 -18.54 14.60
CA GLN A 106 -19.85 -19.99 14.76
C GLN A 106 -18.66 -20.30 15.67
N GLU A 107 -18.92 -20.41 16.98
CA GLU A 107 -18.05 -21.19 17.86
C GLU A 107 -17.94 -22.60 17.27
N LEU A 108 -16.73 -22.99 16.89
CA LEU A 108 -16.47 -24.36 16.45
C LEU A 108 -16.58 -25.24 17.70
N PRO A 109 -17.43 -26.29 17.68
CA PRO A 109 -17.47 -27.23 18.79
C PRO A 109 -16.06 -27.78 19.05
N PRO A 110 -15.64 -27.95 20.32
CA PRO A 110 -14.25 -28.28 20.71
C PRO A 110 -13.70 -29.57 20.08
N VAL A 111 -14.57 -30.41 19.53
CA VAL A 111 -14.26 -31.69 18.89
C VAL A 111 -13.71 -31.51 17.46
N GLN A 112 -13.85 -30.34 16.82
CA GLN A 112 -13.38 -30.09 15.44
C GLN A 112 -12.59 -28.78 15.25
N SER A 113 -12.00 -28.21 16.29
CA SER A 113 -11.24 -26.97 16.14
C SER A 113 -9.88 -27.23 15.47
N PRO A 114 -9.60 -26.68 14.27
CA PRO A 114 -8.33 -26.89 13.59
C PRO A 114 -7.18 -26.22 14.33
N ASP A 115 -5.94 -26.62 14.02
CA ASP A 115 -4.75 -25.94 14.52
C ASP A 115 -4.56 -24.59 13.81
N CYS A 116 -4.05 -23.60 14.55
CA CYS A 116 -3.75 -22.29 14.01
C CYS A 116 -2.69 -22.37 12.90
N LEU A 117 -2.96 -21.81 11.72
CA LEU A 117 -2.04 -21.85 10.59
C LEU A 117 -0.70 -21.12 10.87
N ASN A 118 -0.69 -20.09 11.71
CA ASN A 118 0.52 -19.32 12.04
C ASN A 118 1.38 -19.95 13.14
N CYS A 119 0.79 -20.34 14.27
CA CYS A 119 1.55 -20.84 15.43
C CYS A 119 1.38 -22.34 15.74
N GLY A 120 0.45 -23.03 15.07
CA GLY A 120 0.18 -24.45 15.30
C GLY A 120 -0.59 -24.77 16.59
N THR A 121 -0.99 -23.75 17.37
CA THR A 121 -1.79 -23.96 18.58
C THR A 121 -3.23 -24.31 18.23
N ARG A 122 -3.81 -25.31 18.92
CA ARG A 122 -5.22 -25.68 18.76
C ARG A 122 -6.13 -24.49 19.03
N LEU A 123 -6.99 -24.16 18.07
CA LEU A 123 -7.92 -23.04 18.19
C LEU A 123 -9.03 -23.39 19.20
N ARG A 124 -9.34 -22.46 20.10
CA ARG A 124 -10.43 -22.61 21.09
C ARG A 124 -11.61 -21.66 20.82
N GLY A 125 -11.52 -20.85 19.76
CA GLY A 125 -12.52 -19.87 19.37
C GLY A 125 -12.18 -19.23 18.04
N GLN A 126 -12.77 -18.06 17.76
CA GLN A 126 -12.56 -17.30 16.53
C GLN A 126 -11.12 -16.82 16.33
N TYR A 127 -10.39 -16.60 17.42
CA TYR A 127 -9.02 -16.12 17.39
C TYR A 127 -8.12 -17.07 18.17
N CYS A 128 -6.88 -17.18 17.74
CA CYS A 128 -5.85 -17.90 18.47
C CYS A 128 -5.46 -17.10 19.72
N GLY A 129 -5.64 -17.66 20.92
CA GLY A 129 -5.24 -17.03 22.18
C GLY A 129 -3.73 -16.84 22.36
N VAL A 130 -2.89 -17.43 21.49
CA VAL A 130 -1.42 -17.28 21.56
C VAL A 130 -0.91 -16.23 20.58
N CYS A 131 -1.34 -16.27 19.32
CA CYS A 131 -0.81 -15.40 18.28
C CYS A 131 -1.81 -14.37 17.72
N GLY A 132 -3.05 -14.36 18.21
CA GLY A 132 -4.10 -13.44 17.77
C GLY A 132 -4.64 -13.72 16.36
N GLN A 133 -4.24 -14.80 15.69
CA GLN A 133 -4.74 -15.09 14.34
C GLN A 133 -6.20 -15.55 14.35
N ARG A 134 -7.03 -14.99 13.46
CA ARG A 134 -8.39 -15.47 13.20
C ARG A 134 -8.43 -16.89 12.61
N ALA A 135 -9.35 -17.72 13.11
CA ALA A 135 -9.49 -19.15 12.89
C ALA A 135 -9.91 -19.54 11.47
N ARG A 136 -10.74 -18.72 10.80
CA ARG A 136 -11.17 -18.97 9.42
C ARG A 136 -10.33 -18.19 8.43
N ASN A 137 -9.79 -18.92 7.46
CA ASN A 137 -9.12 -18.35 6.30
C ASN A 137 -10.18 -17.99 5.23
N ARG A 138 -10.96 -16.93 5.44
CA ARG A 138 -11.81 -16.38 4.36
C ARG A 138 -10.92 -15.67 3.34
N LEU A 139 -11.33 -15.72 2.07
CA LEU A 139 -10.82 -14.80 1.06
C LEU A 139 -11.22 -13.39 1.50
N ILE A 140 -10.24 -12.60 1.94
CA ILE A 140 -10.47 -11.22 2.38
C ILE A 140 -10.91 -10.42 1.16
N SER A 141 -11.96 -9.62 1.30
CA SER A 141 -12.41 -8.72 0.24
C SER A 141 -11.43 -7.57 0.04
N LEU A 142 -11.42 -6.94 -1.14
CA LEU A 142 -10.57 -5.76 -1.38
C LEU A 142 -10.88 -4.62 -0.39
N TRP A 143 -12.15 -4.47 0.00
CA TRP A 143 -12.60 -3.41 0.91
C TRP A 143 -12.11 -3.62 2.33
N GLU A 144 -12.26 -4.82 2.87
CA GLU A 144 -11.80 -5.20 4.21
C GLU A 144 -10.27 -5.00 4.36
N LEU A 145 -9.53 -5.30 3.28
CA LEU A 145 -8.09 -5.12 3.25
C LEU A 145 -7.65 -3.63 3.24
N VAL A 146 -8.50 -2.75 2.71
CA VAL A 146 -8.31 -1.30 2.74
C VAL A 146 -8.71 -0.73 4.10
N SER A 147 -9.83 -1.16 4.68
CA SER A 147 -10.26 -0.69 6.01
C SER A 147 -9.23 -1.03 7.10
N ASP A 148 -8.67 -2.24 7.07
CA ASP A 148 -7.60 -2.65 8.00
C ASP A 148 -6.33 -1.80 7.85
N ALA A 149 -6.07 -1.23 6.67
CA ALA A 149 -4.89 -0.39 6.44
C ALA A 149 -5.01 0.97 7.16
N PHE A 150 -6.21 1.54 7.21
CA PHE A 150 -6.47 2.84 7.85
C PHE A 150 -6.73 2.73 9.37
N GLY A 151 -7.22 1.60 9.87
CA GLY A 151 -7.52 1.40 11.29
C GLY A 151 -6.31 1.48 12.23
N ASP A 152 -5.16 0.92 11.84
CA ASP A 152 -3.97 0.84 12.72
C ASP A 152 -2.68 1.41 12.10
N LEU A 153 -2.77 2.53 11.37
CA LEU A 153 -1.59 3.17 10.76
C LEU A 153 -0.58 3.72 11.80
N PHE A 154 -1.00 3.98 13.04
CA PHE A 154 -0.16 4.55 14.10
C PHE A 154 0.38 3.55 15.15
N GLU A 155 0.09 2.26 15.02
CA GLU A 155 0.65 1.24 15.91
C GLU A 155 2.00 0.73 15.37
N ILE A 156 3.11 1.25 15.90
CA ILE A 156 4.46 0.75 15.58
C ILE A 156 4.66 -0.60 16.28
N ASP A 157 4.32 -1.69 15.59
CA ASP A 157 4.39 -3.06 16.10
C ASP A 157 5.78 -3.70 15.89
N SER A 158 6.19 -4.54 16.85
CA SER A 158 7.24 -5.56 16.75
C SER A 158 7.19 -6.41 15.45
N ARG A 159 6.03 -6.49 14.79
CA ARG A 159 5.83 -7.15 13.49
C ARG A 159 6.59 -6.48 12.33
N LEU A 160 7.00 -5.21 12.45
CA LEU A 160 7.73 -4.50 11.41
C LEU A 160 9.02 -5.23 11.03
N TRP A 161 9.92 -5.47 11.99
CA TRP A 161 11.19 -6.17 11.75
C TRP A 161 11.00 -7.61 11.29
N ARG A 162 9.96 -8.29 11.80
CA ARG A 162 9.58 -9.63 11.35
C ARG A 162 9.12 -9.66 9.89
N THR A 163 8.71 -8.52 9.34
CA THR A 163 8.27 -8.35 7.94
C THR A 163 9.42 -7.88 7.04
N LEU A 164 10.19 -6.87 7.45
CA LEU A 164 11.27 -6.28 6.63
C LEU A 164 12.41 -7.26 6.30
N ILE A 165 12.87 -8.03 7.29
CA ILE A 165 13.98 -8.98 7.10
C ILE A 165 13.64 -10.04 6.02
N PRO A 166 12.52 -10.79 6.11
CA PRO A 166 12.16 -11.73 5.06
C PRO A 166 11.78 -11.06 3.75
N LEU A 167 11.27 -9.82 3.78
CA LEU A 167 10.97 -9.05 2.56
C LEU A 167 12.26 -8.77 1.76
N LEU A 168 13.36 -8.41 2.42
CA LEU A 168 14.65 -8.14 1.75
C LEU A 168 15.41 -9.42 1.37
N ALA A 169 15.51 -10.38 2.31
CA ALA A 169 16.42 -11.51 2.19
C ALA A 169 15.78 -12.79 1.59
N ARG A 170 14.45 -12.89 1.51
CA ARG A 170 13.76 -14.13 1.08
C ARG A 170 12.66 -13.85 0.05
N PRO A 171 13.02 -13.73 -1.24
CA PRO A 171 12.12 -13.22 -2.29
C PRO A 171 10.78 -13.97 -2.38
N GLY A 172 9.66 -13.29 -2.18
CA GLY A 172 8.33 -13.91 -2.26
C GLY A 172 7.99 -14.93 -1.17
N ARG A 173 8.84 -15.13 -0.14
CA ARG A 173 8.48 -15.96 1.02
C ARG A 173 7.34 -15.32 1.82
N LEU A 174 7.40 -14.02 2.03
CA LEU A 174 6.37 -13.27 2.75
C LEU A 174 5.00 -13.42 2.09
N THR A 175 4.92 -13.17 0.78
CA THR A 175 3.71 -13.38 -0.03
C THR A 175 3.22 -14.82 0.10
N ARG A 176 4.10 -15.81 -0.07
CA ARG A 176 3.74 -17.22 0.02
C ARG A 176 3.20 -17.59 1.41
N ASP A 177 3.84 -17.14 2.49
CA ASP A 177 3.39 -17.35 3.86
C ASP A 177 2.00 -16.74 4.07
N TYR A 178 1.75 -15.55 3.52
CA TYR A 178 0.46 -14.87 3.63
C TYR A 178 -0.67 -15.60 2.88
N LEU A 179 -0.35 -16.13 1.69
CA LEU A 179 -1.26 -16.96 0.88
C LEU A 179 -1.54 -18.31 1.55
N GLU A 180 -0.54 -18.91 2.21
CA GLU A 180 -0.70 -20.13 3.01
C GLU A 180 -1.41 -19.88 4.37
N GLY A 181 -1.79 -18.64 4.67
CA GLY A 181 -2.57 -18.27 5.85
C GLY A 181 -1.74 -17.95 7.09
N ARG A 182 -0.41 -17.83 7.01
CA ARG A 182 0.45 -17.43 8.14
C ARG A 182 0.53 -15.90 8.29
N ARG A 183 -0.60 -15.26 8.59
CA ARG A 183 -0.75 -13.79 8.48
C ARG A 183 -0.38 -13.01 9.73
N ALA A 184 -0.73 -13.50 10.92
CA ALA A 184 -0.62 -12.71 12.16
C ALA A 184 0.83 -12.37 12.59
N ARG A 185 1.83 -13.09 12.09
CA ARG A 185 3.24 -12.78 12.37
C ARG A 185 3.76 -11.55 11.63
N TYR A 186 3.16 -11.22 10.49
CA TYR A 186 3.61 -10.15 9.61
C TYR A 186 2.70 -8.93 9.72
N MET A 187 3.23 -7.77 9.36
CA MET A 187 2.44 -6.57 9.18
C MET A 187 1.49 -6.76 7.98
N PRO A 188 0.26 -6.23 8.02
CA PRO A 188 -0.65 -6.28 6.87
C PRO A 188 0.02 -5.75 5.59
N PRO A 189 -0.22 -6.34 4.41
CA PRO A 189 0.49 -6.00 3.18
C PRO A 189 0.33 -4.53 2.77
N PHE A 190 -0.91 -4.02 2.86
CA PHE A 190 -1.23 -2.63 2.51
C PHE A 190 -0.54 -1.65 3.46
N ARG A 191 -0.59 -1.91 4.78
CA ARG A 191 0.13 -1.12 5.77
C ARG A 191 1.63 -1.11 5.51
N THR A 192 2.21 -2.28 5.22
CA THR A 192 3.64 -2.40 4.90
C THR A 192 4.01 -1.55 3.68
N TYR A 193 3.20 -1.60 2.62
CA TYR A 193 3.38 -0.76 1.43
C TYR A 193 3.26 0.72 1.75
N LEU A 194 2.20 1.15 2.44
CA LEU A 194 1.95 2.55 2.78
C LEU A 194 3.08 3.11 3.64
N VAL A 195 3.42 2.44 4.73
CA VAL A 195 4.51 2.85 5.63
C VAL A 195 5.83 2.96 4.89
N LEU A 196 6.20 1.97 4.07
CA LEU A 196 7.46 2.02 3.32
C LEU A 196 7.46 3.05 2.20
N SER A 197 6.32 3.31 1.56
CA SER A 197 6.18 4.38 0.57
C SER A 197 6.34 5.76 1.21
N VAL A 198 5.70 6.00 2.36
CA VAL A 198 5.83 7.25 3.11
C VAL A 198 7.28 7.45 3.57
N ILE A 199 7.91 6.42 4.15
CA ILE A 199 9.32 6.48 4.52
C ILE A 199 10.21 6.79 3.31
N PHE A 200 9.97 6.13 2.17
CA PHE A 200 10.72 6.37 0.94
C PHE A 200 10.58 7.82 0.48
N PHE A 201 9.37 8.35 0.36
CA PHE A 201 9.15 9.72 -0.11
C PHE A 201 9.70 10.75 0.86
N VAL A 202 9.53 10.55 2.17
CA VAL A 202 10.15 11.41 3.19
C VAL A 202 11.67 11.39 3.03
N VAL A 203 12.30 10.21 2.92
CA VAL A 203 13.76 10.13 2.79
C VAL A 203 14.25 10.69 1.44
N ALA A 204 13.51 10.46 0.36
CA ALA A 204 13.87 10.91 -0.98
C ALA A 204 13.77 12.43 -1.15
N PHE A 205 12.73 13.05 -0.60
CA PHE A 205 12.49 14.49 -0.73
C PHE A 205 13.07 15.32 0.43
N PHE A 206 13.30 14.72 1.59
CA PHE A 206 13.97 15.40 2.71
C PHE A 206 15.48 15.16 2.62
N ASP A 207 16.22 16.08 2.00
CA ASP A 207 17.68 16.12 2.12
C ASP A 207 18.11 17.09 3.23
N PRO A 208 18.70 16.59 4.35
CA PRO A 208 19.18 17.45 5.41
C PRO A 208 20.29 18.42 4.97
N ARG A 209 20.95 18.16 3.82
CA ARG A 209 22.04 19.01 3.32
C ARG A 209 21.54 20.35 2.77
N ASP A 210 20.35 20.39 2.20
CA ASP A 210 19.76 21.63 1.70
C ASP A 210 19.34 22.55 2.86
N ASP A 211 18.71 22.00 3.91
CA ASP A 211 18.36 22.77 5.12
C ASP A 211 19.58 23.14 6.01
N LEU A 212 20.64 22.32 6.04
CA LEU A 212 21.85 22.63 6.81
C LEU A 212 22.74 23.68 6.12
N SER A 213 22.54 23.93 4.82
CA SER A 213 23.17 25.02 4.07
C SER A 213 22.60 26.41 4.42
N LEU A 214 21.46 26.48 5.11
CA LEU A 214 20.97 27.74 5.70
C LEU A 214 21.73 28.12 7.00
N LEU A 215 22.49 27.18 7.59
CA LEU A 215 23.31 27.43 8.78
C LEU A 215 24.81 27.54 8.47
N PHE A 216 25.22 27.30 7.23
CA PHE A 216 26.56 27.53 6.72
C PHE A 216 26.46 28.29 5.40
N GLU A 217 26.88 29.56 5.39
CA GLU A 217 26.93 30.37 4.18
C GLU A 217 27.55 29.54 3.04
N PRO A 218 26.84 29.32 1.91
CA PRO A 218 27.44 28.71 0.75
C PRO A 218 28.65 29.55 0.35
N ALA A 219 29.76 28.90 0.01
CA ALA A 219 30.89 29.60 -0.59
C ALA A 219 30.34 30.45 -1.75
N PRO A 220 30.67 31.76 -1.81
CA PRO A 220 30.07 32.65 -2.78
C PRO A 220 30.24 32.06 -4.18
N GLU A 221 29.17 32.13 -4.98
CA GLU A 221 29.28 31.81 -6.39
C GLU A 221 30.51 32.53 -6.98
N PRO A 222 31.32 31.84 -7.78
CA PRO A 222 32.52 32.47 -8.35
C PRO A 222 32.07 33.75 -9.06
N THR A 223 32.74 34.86 -8.75
CA THR A 223 32.46 36.13 -9.41
C THR A 223 32.49 35.93 -10.93
N PRO A 224 31.72 36.72 -11.71
CA PRO A 224 31.73 36.63 -13.18
C PRO A 224 33.16 36.64 -13.76
N GLU A 225 34.08 37.34 -13.09
CA GLU A 225 35.52 37.35 -13.42
C GLU A 225 36.21 35.99 -13.19
N ALA A 226 35.96 35.31 -12.06
CA ALA A 226 36.54 33.99 -11.78
C ALA A 226 35.91 32.87 -12.63
N ALA A 227 34.65 33.03 -13.03
CA ALA A 227 34.01 32.14 -14.01
C ALA A 227 34.57 32.36 -15.42
N ALA A 228 34.79 33.61 -15.83
CA ALA A 228 35.43 33.95 -17.09
C ALA A 228 36.90 33.48 -17.15
N GLU A 229 37.65 33.58 -16.05
CA GLU A 229 39.03 33.09 -15.98
C GLU A 229 39.10 31.56 -16.12
N LYS A 230 38.17 30.83 -15.51
CA LYS A 230 38.07 29.37 -15.69
C LYS A 230 37.62 28.96 -17.09
N ALA A 231 36.71 29.70 -17.71
CA ALA A 231 36.28 29.47 -19.08
C ALA A 231 37.44 29.72 -20.06
N ALA A 232 38.18 30.81 -19.88
CA ALA A 232 39.36 31.12 -20.67
C ALA A 232 40.48 30.09 -20.50
N ALA A 233 40.70 29.60 -19.26
CA ALA A 233 41.67 28.52 -18.99
C ALA A 233 41.26 27.17 -19.61
N ALA A 234 39.96 26.88 -19.64
CA ALA A 234 39.44 25.67 -20.29
C ALA A 234 39.56 25.74 -21.82
N GLU A 235 39.33 26.93 -22.40
CA GLU A 235 39.49 27.18 -23.82
C GLU A 235 40.95 27.13 -24.26
N SER A 236 41.87 27.70 -23.47
CA SER A 236 43.32 27.59 -23.76
C SER A 236 43.83 26.15 -23.66
N ALA A 237 43.36 25.37 -22.67
CA ALA A 237 43.70 23.96 -22.53
C ALA A 237 43.15 23.13 -23.70
N ARG A 238 41.94 23.45 -24.18
CA ARG A 238 41.36 22.82 -25.39
C ARG A 238 42.18 23.14 -26.63
N GLN A 239 42.64 24.38 -26.80
CA GLN A 239 43.48 24.80 -27.91
C GLN A 239 44.83 24.05 -27.92
N GLU A 240 45.46 23.90 -26.74
CA GLU A 240 46.73 23.21 -26.59
C GLU A 240 46.62 21.71 -26.95
N ILE A 241 45.51 21.06 -26.56
CA ILE A 241 45.21 19.67 -26.94
C ILE A 241 45.01 19.56 -28.47
N LEU A 242 44.35 20.53 -29.10
CA LEU A 242 44.14 20.53 -30.56
C LEU A 242 45.45 20.72 -31.33
N ASP A 243 46.36 21.56 -30.83
CA ASP A 243 47.68 21.78 -31.42
C ASP A 243 48.58 20.54 -31.29
N GLU A 244 48.51 19.81 -30.17
CA GLU A 244 49.22 18.55 -29.96
C GLU A 244 48.74 17.47 -30.94
N LEU A 245 47.42 17.34 -31.13
CA LEU A 245 46.82 16.40 -32.08
C LEU A 245 47.10 16.74 -33.55
N ALA A 246 47.27 18.02 -33.87
CA ALA A 246 47.69 18.48 -35.20
C ALA A 246 49.16 18.12 -35.49
N GLN A 247 50.05 18.25 -34.50
CA GLN A 247 51.47 17.87 -34.64
C GLN A 247 51.67 16.36 -34.79
N GLU A 248 50.82 15.54 -34.16
CA GLU A 248 50.83 14.08 -34.33
C GLU A 248 50.26 13.63 -35.69
N GLY A 249 49.80 14.55 -36.54
CA GLY A 249 49.29 14.27 -37.88
C GLY A 249 47.94 13.55 -37.91
N ILE A 250 47.21 13.59 -36.79
CA ILE A 250 45.86 13.01 -36.65
C ILE A 250 44.82 13.91 -37.33
N ILE A 251 45.11 15.20 -37.47
CA ILE A 251 44.23 16.22 -38.05
C ILE A 251 45.03 17.02 -39.09
N THR A 252 44.52 17.17 -40.31
CA THR A 252 45.15 18.02 -41.36
C THR A 252 44.61 19.44 -41.32
N ASP A 253 45.53 20.41 -41.36
CA ASP A 253 45.30 21.86 -41.38
C ASP A 253 44.12 22.26 -42.28
N GLY A 254 43.14 22.96 -41.69
CA GLY A 254 42.14 23.73 -42.43
C GLY A 254 40.75 23.10 -42.59
N ALA A 255 40.37 22.10 -41.81
CA ALA A 255 38.95 21.79 -41.62
C ALA A 255 38.36 22.75 -40.58
N ILE A 256 38.02 23.95 -41.06
CA ILE A 256 36.93 24.73 -40.48
C ILE A 256 35.72 23.79 -40.50
N LEU A 257 35.36 23.22 -39.35
CA LEU A 257 33.97 22.91 -39.09
C LEU A 257 33.42 24.19 -38.51
N ASP A 258 32.78 24.95 -39.40
CA ASP A 258 31.89 26.03 -39.05
C ASP A 258 31.01 25.60 -37.87
N GLU A 259 30.75 26.55 -36.97
CA GLU A 259 29.49 26.61 -36.24
C GLU A 259 28.35 26.30 -37.21
N ASP A 260 27.90 25.04 -37.22
CA ASP A 260 26.61 24.53 -37.69
C ASP A 260 26.72 22.99 -37.81
N LEU A 261 27.11 22.34 -36.72
CA LEU A 261 26.57 21.01 -36.46
C LEU A 261 25.27 21.23 -35.70
N GLU A 262 24.23 21.56 -36.47
CA GLU A 262 22.94 20.94 -36.24
C GLU A 262 23.22 19.46 -36.03
N GLU A 263 23.27 19.04 -34.76
CA GLU A 263 23.14 17.65 -34.42
C GLU A 263 21.75 17.26 -34.92
N SER A 264 21.72 16.82 -36.18
CA SER A 264 20.69 16.01 -36.77
C SER A 264 20.62 14.71 -35.98
N SER A 265 20.08 14.83 -34.77
CA SER A 265 19.18 13.83 -34.27
C SER A 265 17.95 13.88 -35.19
N ASP A 266 18.08 13.25 -36.35
CA ASP A 266 16.96 12.64 -37.07
C ASP A 266 16.39 11.48 -36.20
N THR A 267 16.13 11.75 -34.92
CA THR A 267 14.91 11.28 -34.31
C THR A 267 13.91 12.35 -34.62
N VAL A 268 13.01 12.03 -35.55
CA VAL A 268 11.69 12.66 -35.61
C VAL A 268 11.08 12.52 -34.21
N GLU A 269 11.39 13.45 -33.32
CA GLU A 269 10.66 13.65 -32.08
C GLU A 269 9.35 14.28 -32.51
N SER A 270 8.37 13.41 -32.74
CA SER A 270 6.97 13.80 -32.83
C SER A 270 6.57 14.35 -31.45
N GLY A 271 6.88 15.63 -31.20
CA GLY A 271 6.74 16.29 -29.91
C GLY A 271 6.59 17.81 -30.06
N LEU A 272 5.92 18.44 -29.11
CA LEU A 272 5.82 19.90 -29.04
C LEU A 272 7.20 20.47 -28.68
N ASN A 273 7.78 21.27 -29.58
CA ASN A 273 8.95 22.07 -29.27
C ASN A 273 8.52 23.42 -28.69
N PHE A 274 8.98 23.75 -27.48
CA PHE A 274 8.72 25.02 -26.81
C PHE A 274 10.00 25.84 -26.85
N GLN A 275 10.00 26.93 -27.62
CA GLN A 275 11.13 27.85 -27.69
C GLN A 275 10.82 29.07 -26.84
N PHE A 276 11.67 29.33 -25.85
CA PHE A 276 11.58 30.50 -25.00
C PHE A 276 12.54 31.56 -25.53
N ASP A 277 12.01 32.75 -25.83
CA ASP A 277 12.80 33.89 -26.25
C ASP A 277 13.13 34.76 -25.03
N ASP A 278 14.40 34.71 -24.60
CA ASP A 278 14.92 35.44 -23.44
C ASP A 278 14.82 36.98 -23.60
N GLU A 279 14.70 37.50 -24.84
CA GLU A 279 14.62 38.95 -25.09
C GLU A 279 13.19 39.49 -25.04
N THR A 280 12.19 38.71 -25.47
CA THR A 280 10.78 39.15 -25.54
C THR A 280 9.91 38.59 -24.42
N GLY A 281 10.35 37.53 -23.74
CA GLY A 281 9.58 36.83 -22.71
C GLY A 281 8.35 36.10 -23.25
N GLU A 282 8.22 35.99 -24.58
CA GLU A 282 7.13 35.27 -25.22
C GLU A 282 7.55 33.85 -25.58
N CYS A 283 6.69 32.88 -25.26
CA CYS A 283 6.87 31.52 -25.76
C CYS A 283 6.40 31.39 -27.21
N ILE A 284 7.30 30.92 -28.07
CA ILE A 284 7.00 30.53 -29.45
C ILE A 284 6.78 29.02 -29.46
N ILE A 285 5.60 28.61 -29.93
CA ILE A 285 5.24 27.20 -30.06
C ILE A 285 5.19 26.88 -31.55
N ASP A 286 5.88 25.82 -31.96
CA ASP A 286 5.86 25.38 -33.35
C ASP A 286 4.45 24.86 -33.74
N ASP A 287 3.91 25.41 -34.82
CA ASP A 287 2.60 25.09 -35.35
C ASP A 287 2.55 23.67 -35.94
N ALA A 288 3.70 23.12 -36.37
CA ALA A 288 3.80 21.76 -36.87
C ALA A 288 3.50 20.71 -35.78
N GLY A 289 4.08 20.88 -34.58
CA GLY A 289 3.84 19.98 -33.44
C GLY A 289 2.40 19.97 -32.95
N PHE A 290 1.68 21.09 -33.10
CA PHE A 290 0.25 21.18 -32.76
C PHE A 290 -0.65 20.43 -33.75
N ALA A 291 -0.29 20.44 -35.03
CA ALA A 291 -1.07 19.81 -36.12
C ALA A 291 -0.98 18.27 -36.08
N GLU A 292 0.12 17.72 -35.58
CA GLU A 292 0.33 16.26 -35.44
C GLU A 292 -0.39 15.64 -34.23
N MET A 293 -0.94 16.46 -33.33
CA MET A 293 -1.63 15.95 -32.14
C MET A 293 -2.98 15.27 -32.46
N PRO A 294 -3.38 14.25 -31.68
CA PRO A 294 -4.73 13.68 -31.77
C PRO A 294 -5.81 14.74 -31.54
N GLN A 295 -6.90 14.70 -32.33
CA GLN A 295 -7.98 15.70 -32.25
C GLN A 295 -8.61 15.86 -30.85
N TRP A 296 -8.62 14.80 -30.02
CA TRP A 296 -9.12 14.86 -28.65
C TRP A 296 -8.22 15.72 -27.74
N LEU A 297 -6.91 15.75 -28.00
CA LEU A 297 -5.92 16.51 -27.25
C LEU A 297 -5.89 17.97 -27.70
N GLN A 298 -5.99 18.24 -29.00
CA GLN A 298 -6.15 19.60 -29.55
C GLN A 298 -7.39 20.32 -29.00
N ARG A 299 -8.49 19.59 -28.74
CA ARG A 299 -9.70 20.15 -28.12
C ARG A 299 -9.50 20.55 -26.66
N ARG A 300 -8.53 19.97 -25.97
CA ARG A 300 -8.32 20.13 -24.51
C ARG A 300 -7.17 21.08 -24.19
N LEU A 301 -6.13 21.08 -25.02
CA LEU A 301 -4.98 21.97 -24.96
C LEU A 301 -5.08 22.98 -26.12
N THR A 302 -5.78 24.11 -25.92
CA THR A 302 -5.88 25.17 -26.94
C THR A 302 -4.56 25.93 -27.07
N ARG A 303 -4.32 26.61 -28.21
CA ARG A 303 -3.11 27.43 -28.41
C ARG A 303 -2.92 28.46 -27.29
N GLU A 304 -3.98 29.16 -26.87
CA GLU A 304 -3.86 30.14 -25.78
C GLU A 304 -3.56 29.47 -24.43
N ARG A 305 -3.93 28.20 -24.25
CA ARG A 305 -3.61 27.46 -23.01
C ARG A 305 -2.16 26.98 -23.04
N ALA A 306 -1.68 26.46 -24.17
CA ALA A 306 -0.29 26.06 -24.31
C ALA A 306 0.68 27.24 -24.20
N LYS A 307 0.35 28.41 -24.78
CA LYS A 307 1.15 29.63 -24.63
C LYS A 307 1.25 30.05 -23.15
N ARG A 308 0.11 30.07 -22.44
CA ARG A 308 0.06 30.38 -20.99
C ARG A 308 0.83 29.39 -20.13
N VAL A 309 0.76 28.10 -20.44
CA VAL A 309 1.52 27.06 -19.72
C VAL A 309 3.02 27.26 -19.95
N CYS A 310 3.42 27.55 -21.19
CA CYS A 310 4.83 27.80 -21.52
C CYS A 310 5.37 29.06 -20.84
N GLU A 311 4.64 30.18 -20.90
CA GLU A 311 5.01 31.44 -20.23
C GLU A 311 5.15 31.24 -18.72
N ARG A 312 4.23 30.48 -18.09
CA ARG A 312 4.27 30.20 -16.65
C ARG A 312 5.39 29.23 -16.26
N ILE A 313 5.67 28.21 -17.08
CA ILE A 313 6.80 27.30 -16.87
C ILE A 313 8.12 28.06 -17.00
N ALA A 314 8.26 28.91 -18.02
CA ALA A 314 9.48 29.68 -18.23
C ALA A 314 9.71 30.73 -17.13
N ALA A 315 8.65 31.41 -16.68
CA ALA A 315 8.74 32.40 -15.60
C ALA A 315 9.26 31.83 -14.27
N ASP A 316 8.92 30.57 -13.95
CA ASP A 316 9.35 29.90 -12.71
C ASP A 316 10.48 28.88 -12.92
N SER A 317 11.12 28.86 -14.10
CA SER A 317 12.11 27.85 -14.52
C SER A 317 11.63 26.40 -14.33
N GLY A 318 10.32 26.17 -14.48
CA GLY A 318 9.68 24.87 -14.36
C GLY A 318 9.43 24.36 -12.95
N LYS A 319 9.72 25.14 -11.89
CA LYS A 319 9.55 24.71 -10.49
C LYS A 319 8.09 24.31 -10.17
N THR A 320 7.14 25.16 -10.51
CA THR A 320 5.71 24.88 -10.31
C THR A 320 5.26 23.61 -11.04
N PHE A 321 5.81 23.35 -12.22
CA PHE A 321 5.51 22.13 -12.98
C PHE A 321 6.18 20.89 -12.38
N SER A 322 7.44 20.99 -11.94
CA SER A 322 8.15 19.88 -11.29
C SER A 322 7.50 19.51 -9.96
N ASP A 323 7.05 20.47 -9.17
CA ASP A 323 6.38 20.23 -7.89
C ASP A 323 5.06 19.49 -8.11
N LEU A 324 4.24 19.96 -9.06
CA LEU A 324 3.00 19.29 -9.46
C LEU A 324 3.26 17.87 -9.98
N LEU A 325 4.35 17.65 -10.70
CA LEU A 325 4.71 16.33 -11.20
C LEU A 325 5.11 15.38 -10.06
N LEU A 326 5.95 15.84 -9.14
CA LEU A 326 6.42 15.07 -7.98
C LEU A 326 5.27 14.72 -7.02
N ASP A 327 4.35 15.65 -6.78
CA ASP A 327 3.16 15.43 -5.94
C ASP A 327 2.23 14.33 -6.48
N ASN A 328 2.25 14.09 -7.80
CA ASN A 328 1.43 13.07 -8.45
C ASN A 328 2.10 11.69 -8.57
N ILE A 329 3.40 11.57 -8.28
CA ILE A 329 4.12 10.28 -8.32
C ILE A 329 3.49 9.23 -7.38
N PRO A 330 3.18 9.52 -6.09
CA PRO A 330 2.57 8.54 -5.20
C PRO A 330 1.23 8.01 -5.73
N VAL A 331 0.42 8.89 -6.31
CA VAL A 331 -0.89 8.54 -6.90
C VAL A 331 -0.69 7.62 -8.12
N ALA A 332 0.24 7.97 -9.01
CA ALA A 332 0.58 7.14 -10.17
C ALA A 332 1.02 5.72 -9.76
N LEU A 333 1.83 5.60 -8.70
CA LEU A 333 2.27 4.30 -8.17
C LEU A 333 1.13 3.50 -7.55
N ILE A 334 0.19 4.13 -6.84
CA ILE A 334 -1.00 3.45 -6.31
C ILE A 334 -1.87 2.90 -7.46
N VAL A 335 -2.05 3.67 -8.53
CA VAL A 335 -2.81 3.24 -9.74
C VAL A 335 -2.10 2.11 -10.48
N LEU A 336 -0.76 2.08 -10.47
CA LEU A 336 0.04 1.02 -11.08
C LEU A 336 -0.18 -0.35 -10.40
N LEU A 337 -0.48 -0.40 -9.09
CA LEU A 337 -0.67 -1.66 -8.35
C LEU A 337 -1.82 -2.53 -8.91
N PRO A 338 -3.08 -2.06 -8.99
CA PRO A 338 -4.17 -2.86 -9.54
C PRO A 338 -4.00 -3.14 -11.04
N LEU A 339 -3.40 -2.22 -11.80
CA LEU A 339 -3.08 -2.43 -13.20
C LEU A 339 -2.13 -3.62 -13.36
N MET A 340 -1.06 -3.67 -12.56
CA MET A 340 -0.08 -4.74 -12.67
C MET A 340 -0.58 -6.07 -12.08
N ALA A 341 -1.44 -6.01 -11.07
CA ALA A 341 -2.16 -7.19 -10.59
C ALA A 341 -3.06 -7.79 -11.68
N LEU A 342 -3.68 -6.95 -12.52
CA LEU A 342 -4.49 -7.38 -13.66
C LEU A 342 -3.62 -8.04 -14.74
N VAL A 343 -2.45 -7.45 -15.06
CA VAL A 343 -1.48 -8.07 -15.98
C VAL A 343 -1.07 -9.45 -15.47
N LEU A 344 -0.75 -9.60 -14.18
CA LEU A 344 -0.44 -10.91 -13.58
C LEU A 344 -1.62 -11.89 -13.68
N LYS A 345 -2.85 -11.43 -13.46
CA LYS A 345 -4.05 -12.27 -13.64
C LYS A 345 -4.17 -12.78 -15.09
N ILE A 346 -3.86 -11.94 -16.07
CA ILE A 346 -3.85 -12.30 -17.50
C ILE A 346 -2.68 -13.25 -17.84
N LEU A 347 -1.51 -13.10 -17.22
CA LEU A 347 -0.35 -13.98 -17.41
C LEU A 347 -0.48 -15.35 -16.70
N TYR A 348 -1.32 -15.44 -15.68
CA TYR A 348 -1.54 -16.64 -14.87
C TYR A 348 -3.01 -17.11 -14.84
N PRO A 349 -3.69 -17.26 -15.98
CA PRO A 349 -5.11 -17.61 -16.02
C PRO A 349 -5.36 -19.04 -15.48
N LEU A 350 -4.38 -19.94 -15.67
CA LEU A 350 -4.45 -21.32 -15.20
C LEU A 350 -4.06 -21.50 -13.72
N SER A 351 -3.64 -20.44 -13.01
CA SER A 351 -3.22 -20.55 -11.62
C SER A 351 -4.38 -20.78 -10.64
N ARG A 352 -5.64 -20.57 -11.07
CA ARG A 352 -6.87 -20.62 -10.24
C ARG A 352 -6.82 -19.70 -9.00
N ARG A 353 -5.93 -18.71 -9.01
CA ARG A 353 -5.78 -17.73 -7.92
C ARG A 353 -6.73 -16.55 -8.12
N TYR A 354 -7.17 -15.97 -7.01
CA TYR A 354 -8.04 -14.79 -7.05
C TYR A 354 -7.23 -13.52 -7.39
N PHE A 355 -7.91 -12.49 -7.91
CA PHE A 355 -7.27 -11.19 -8.20
C PHE A 355 -6.54 -10.61 -6.98
N VAL A 356 -7.12 -10.75 -5.78
CA VAL A 356 -6.53 -10.27 -4.52
C VAL A 356 -5.17 -10.93 -4.24
N GLU A 357 -4.96 -12.19 -4.65
CA GLU A 357 -3.68 -12.86 -4.48
C GLU A 357 -2.58 -12.29 -5.38
N HIS A 358 -2.94 -11.92 -6.62
CA HIS A 358 -2.03 -11.23 -7.53
C HIS A 358 -1.73 -9.81 -7.04
N LEU A 359 -2.75 -9.09 -6.55
CA LEU A 359 -2.58 -7.78 -5.96
C LEU A 359 -1.66 -7.82 -4.73
N LEU A 360 -1.85 -8.81 -3.86
CA LEU A 360 -1.00 -9.03 -2.70
C LEU A 360 0.46 -9.25 -3.10
N PHE A 361 0.72 -10.00 -4.17
CA PHE A 361 2.07 -10.16 -4.70
C PHE A 361 2.68 -8.83 -5.15
N VAL A 362 1.94 -8.04 -5.93
CA VAL A 362 2.40 -6.73 -6.42
C VAL A 362 2.68 -5.78 -5.26
N ILE A 363 1.81 -5.73 -4.26
CA ILE A 363 1.98 -4.90 -3.06
C ILE A 363 3.26 -5.24 -2.31
N HIS A 364 3.53 -6.52 -2.06
CA HIS A 364 4.78 -6.93 -1.42
C HIS A 364 6.01 -6.62 -2.28
N TYR A 365 5.91 -6.74 -3.60
CA TYR A 365 7.00 -6.39 -4.49
C TYR A 365 7.30 -4.89 -4.48
N HIS A 366 6.27 -4.03 -4.52
CA HIS A 366 6.46 -2.58 -4.42
C HIS A 366 6.93 -2.15 -3.02
N ALA A 367 6.47 -2.80 -1.96
CA ALA A 367 7.00 -2.59 -0.61
C ALA A 367 8.50 -2.90 -0.55
N PHE A 368 8.95 -4.01 -1.17
CA PHE A 368 10.37 -4.32 -1.31
C PHE A 368 11.11 -3.26 -2.14
N PHE A 369 10.52 -2.81 -3.25
CA PHE A 369 11.09 -1.79 -4.12
C PHE A 369 11.32 -0.46 -3.38
N PHE A 370 10.35 0.01 -2.60
CA PHE A 370 10.54 1.20 -1.78
C PHE A 370 11.57 0.99 -0.67
N LEU A 371 11.57 -0.17 -0.02
CA LEU A 371 12.57 -0.48 1.01
C LEU A 371 14.00 -0.42 0.44
N ILE A 372 14.23 -1.02 -0.73
CA ILE A 372 15.57 -1.08 -1.32
C ILE A 372 16.04 0.30 -1.82
N LEU A 373 15.14 1.11 -2.39
CA LEU A 373 15.46 2.48 -2.79
C LEU A 373 15.78 3.36 -1.58
N THR A 374 15.01 3.26 -0.49
CA THR A 374 15.31 3.96 0.77
C THR A 374 16.69 3.57 1.29
N LEU A 375 17.03 2.27 1.29
CA LEU A 375 18.35 1.81 1.71
C LEU A 375 19.47 2.33 0.80
N GLN A 376 19.24 2.45 -0.51
CA GLN A 376 20.20 3.05 -1.44
C GLN A 376 20.43 4.53 -1.16
N ILE A 377 19.36 5.31 -0.91
CA ILE A 377 19.47 6.74 -0.57
C ILE A 377 20.24 6.91 0.74
N LEU A 378 19.88 6.16 1.79
CA LEU A 378 20.59 6.20 3.08
C LEU A 378 22.06 5.79 2.94
N PHE A 379 22.35 4.77 2.13
CA PHE A 379 23.72 4.33 1.86
C PHE A 379 24.52 5.42 1.14
N SER A 380 23.96 6.05 0.10
CA SER A 380 24.59 7.15 -0.64
C SER A 380 24.91 8.35 0.27
N ARG A 381 23.96 8.74 1.13
CA ARG A 381 24.17 9.81 2.12
C ARG A 381 25.27 9.45 3.13
N LEU A 382 25.30 8.20 3.59
CA LEU A 382 26.30 7.69 4.54
C LEU A 382 27.71 7.63 3.92
N THR A 383 27.85 7.13 2.69
CA THR A 383 29.15 7.08 2.00
C THR A 383 29.70 8.46 1.70
N GLY A 384 28.83 9.41 1.35
CA GLY A 384 29.21 10.81 1.18
C GLY A 384 29.68 11.46 2.49
N LEU A 385 29.09 11.08 3.64
CA LEU A 385 29.54 11.55 4.96
C LEU A 385 30.89 10.95 5.36
N LEU A 386 31.10 9.66 5.10
CA LEU A 386 32.31 8.92 5.45
C LEU A 386 33.46 9.11 4.44
N ARG A 387 33.25 9.88 3.35
CA ARG A 387 34.19 10.10 2.23
C ARG A 387 34.79 8.79 1.70
N VAL A 388 33.96 7.77 1.57
CA VAL A 388 34.34 6.46 1.00
C VAL A 388 34.69 6.65 -0.48
N MET A 389 35.61 5.85 -1.01
CA MET A 389 35.96 5.88 -2.43
C MET A 389 34.72 5.67 -3.33
N ASP A 390 34.46 6.62 -4.22
CA ASP A 390 33.22 6.70 -5.03
C ASP A 390 32.94 5.40 -5.80
N ALA A 391 33.99 4.75 -6.33
CA ALA A 391 33.87 3.51 -7.08
C ALA A 391 33.24 2.36 -6.26
N ALA A 392 33.57 2.24 -4.96
CA ALA A 392 33.02 1.19 -4.11
C ALA A 392 31.53 1.44 -3.80
N ALA A 393 31.15 2.70 -3.58
CA ALA A 393 29.76 3.07 -3.35
C ALA A 393 28.90 2.81 -4.60
N ILE A 394 29.40 3.21 -5.77
CA ILE A 394 28.74 2.95 -7.06
C ILE A 394 28.54 1.45 -7.28
N LEU A 395 29.57 0.62 -7.02
CA LEU A 395 29.47 -0.82 -7.18
C LEU A 395 28.37 -1.43 -6.30
N VAL A 396 28.25 -0.99 -5.04
CA VAL A 396 27.18 -1.46 -4.13
C VAL A 396 25.80 -1.02 -4.64
N ILE A 397 25.66 0.22 -5.10
CA ILE A 397 24.39 0.74 -5.65
C ILE A 397 23.98 -0.06 -6.89
N VAL A 398 24.90 -0.27 -7.83
CA VAL A 398 24.66 -1.04 -9.07
C VAL A 398 24.32 -2.50 -8.75
N ALA A 399 25.08 -3.15 -7.86
CA ALA A 399 24.80 -4.53 -7.46
C ALA A 399 23.41 -4.67 -6.82
N THR A 400 23.03 -3.69 -5.99
CA THR A 400 21.73 -3.65 -5.33
C THR A 400 20.60 -3.36 -6.33
N ALA A 401 20.83 -2.49 -7.33
CA ALA A 401 19.87 -2.22 -8.41
C ALA A 401 19.63 -3.47 -9.27
N LEU A 402 20.70 -4.22 -9.61
CA LEU A 402 20.60 -5.50 -10.32
C LEU A 402 19.92 -6.59 -9.50
N TYR A 403 19.90 -6.48 -8.17
CA TYR A 403 19.17 -7.42 -7.32
C TYR A 403 17.64 -7.28 -7.46
N ILE A 404 17.11 -6.11 -7.82
CA ILE A 404 15.66 -5.87 -7.99
C ILE A 404 15.02 -6.80 -9.05
N PRO A 405 15.49 -6.84 -10.31
CA PRO A 405 14.94 -7.75 -11.31
C PRO A 405 15.13 -9.23 -10.92
N VAL A 406 16.27 -9.55 -10.31
CA VAL A 406 16.59 -10.90 -9.81
C VAL A 406 15.61 -11.32 -8.70
N TYR A 407 15.27 -10.40 -7.78
CA TYR A 407 14.27 -10.57 -6.74
C TYR A 407 12.90 -10.87 -7.34
N LEU A 408 12.45 -10.08 -8.32
CA LEU A 408 11.14 -10.27 -8.98
C LEU A 408 11.02 -11.66 -9.60
N TYR A 409 12.04 -12.09 -10.36
CA TYR A 409 12.08 -13.43 -10.95
C TYR A 409 12.00 -14.54 -9.88
N MET A 410 12.81 -14.44 -8.83
CA MET A 410 12.80 -15.42 -7.73
C MET A 410 11.46 -15.44 -6.98
N ALA A 411 10.86 -14.27 -6.76
CA ALA A 411 9.58 -14.14 -6.08
C ALA A 411 8.45 -14.75 -6.91
N MET A 412 8.37 -14.47 -8.22
CA MET A 412 7.40 -15.10 -9.12
C MET A 412 7.53 -16.63 -9.10
N ARG A 413 8.75 -17.13 -9.18
CA ARG A 413 9.01 -18.58 -9.17
C ARG A 413 8.55 -19.23 -7.87
N ARG A 414 8.83 -18.59 -6.73
CA ARG A 414 8.46 -19.11 -5.40
C ARG A 414 6.96 -19.05 -5.14
N VAL A 415 6.29 -18.00 -5.62
CA VAL A 415 4.86 -17.77 -5.36
C VAL A 415 3.99 -18.61 -6.28
N TYR A 416 4.30 -18.69 -7.57
CA TYR A 416 3.47 -19.41 -8.56
C TYR A 416 3.91 -20.86 -8.82
N GLY A 417 5.11 -21.26 -8.39
CA GLY A 417 5.57 -22.66 -8.44
C GLY A 417 5.78 -23.24 -9.85
N GLN A 418 5.94 -22.41 -10.88
CA GLN A 418 6.09 -22.86 -12.27
C GLN A 418 7.55 -23.20 -12.64
N GLY A 419 7.73 -23.93 -13.75
CA GLY A 419 9.05 -24.25 -14.31
C GLY A 419 9.87 -23.01 -14.69
N ARG A 420 11.20 -23.16 -14.82
CA ARG A 420 12.14 -22.03 -15.05
C ARG A 420 11.84 -21.26 -16.33
N ILE A 421 11.64 -21.97 -17.43
CA ILE A 421 11.45 -21.37 -18.76
C ILE A 421 10.13 -20.61 -18.83
N LEU A 422 9.03 -21.25 -18.42
CA LEU A 422 7.70 -20.63 -18.38
C LEU A 422 7.67 -19.38 -17.50
N THR A 423 8.35 -19.44 -16.35
CA THR A 423 8.44 -18.28 -15.44
C THR A 423 9.29 -17.18 -16.06
N PHE A 424 10.37 -17.51 -16.76
CA PHE A 424 11.24 -16.52 -17.41
C PHE A 424 10.51 -15.79 -18.53
N THR A 425 9.79 -16.50 -19.42
CA THR A 425 8.99 -15.86 -20.47
C THR A 425 7.96 -14.89 -19.89
N LYS A 426 7.23 -15.30 -18.85
CA LYS A 426 6.26 -14.44 -18.17
C LYS A 426 6.91 -13.28 -17.43
N TYR A 427 8.09 -13.49 -16.86
CA TYR A 427 8.88 -12.45 -16.21
C TYR A 427 9.28 -11.36 -17.21
N VAL A 428 9.77 -11.73 -18.40
CA VAL A 428 10.12 -10.75 -19.45
C VAL A 428 8.89 -9.94 -19.87
N VAL A 429 7.76 -10.61 -20.10
CA VAL A 429 6.51 -9.92 -20.42
C VAL A 429 6.07 -8.99 -19.29
N LEU A 430 6.17 -9.45 -18.04
CA LEU A 430 5.82 -8.64 -16.87
C LEU A 430 6.71 -7.40 -16.74
N VAL A 431 8.02 -7.54 -16.94
CA VAL A 431 8.97 -6.41 -16.90
C VAL A 431 8.67 -5.41 -18.03
N ALA A 432 8.39 -5.88 -19.24
CA ALA A 432 7.97 -5.02 -20.34
C ALA A 432 6.67 -4.28 -20.02
N CYS A 433 5.67 -4.97 -19.46
CA CYS A 433 4.42 -4.35 -19.02
C CYS A 433 4.64 -3.35 -17.86
N TYR A 434 5.62 -3.57 -16.99
CA TYR A 434 6.01 -2.60 -15.96
C TYR A 434 6.57 -1.33 -16.58
N GLY A 435 7.46 -1.45 -17.57
CA GLY A 435 8.00 -0.31 -18.30
C GLY A 435 6.90 0.49 -19.00
N ILE A 436 6.03 -0.17 -19.75
CA ILE A 436 4.89 0.47 -20.45
C ILE A 436 3.90 1.07 -19.44
N GLY A 437 3.58 0.35 -18.36
CA GLY A 437 2.68 0.82 -17.32
C GLY A 437 3.20 2.09 -16.66
N ALA A 438 4.49 2.11 -16.30
CA ALA A 438 5.14 3.27 -15.71
C ALA A 438 5.12 4.49 -16.65
N THR A 439 5.45 4.30 -17.94
CA THR A 439 5.41 5.41 -18.92
C THR A 439 3.99 5.94 -19.11
N VAL A 440 2.98 5.07 -19.23
CA VAL A 440 1.58 5.49 -19.35
C VAL A 440 1.11 6.25 -18.11
N THR A 441 1.42 5.77 -16.91
CA THR A 441 1.05 6.47 -15.67
C THR A 441 1.76 7.81 -15.53
N MET A 442 3.02 7.90 -15.95
CA MET A 442 3.80 9.14 -15.90
C MET A 442 3.31 10.17 -16.93
N LEU A 443 3.01 9.75 -18.16
CA LEU A 443 2.38 10.61 -19.17
C LEU A 443 1.01 11.10 -18.69
N GLY A 444 0.24 10.26 -18.01
CA GLY A 444 -1.01 10.67 -17.36
C GLY A 444 -0.81 11.77 -16.31
N ALA A 445 0.23 11.65 -15.47
CA ALA A 445 0.59 12.66 -14.48
C ALA A 445 1.04 13.97 -15.14
N VAL A 446 1.84 13.90 -16.20
CA VAL A 446 2.27 15.08 -16.99
C VAL A 446 1.07 15.77 -17.62
N LEU A 447 0.18 15.02 -18.29
CA LEU A 447 -1.04 15.59 -18.88
C LEU A 447 -1.95 16.23 -17.83
N PHE A 448 -2.05 15.64 -16.63
CA PHE A 448 -2.78 16.24 -15.53
C PHE A 448 -2.13 17.54 -15.06
N ALA A 449 -0.81 17.56 -14.86
CA ALA A 449 -0.07 18.77 -14.49
C ALA A 449 -0.25 19.88 -15.54
N LEU A 450 -0.11 19.57 -16.84
CA LEU A 450 -0.32 20.52 -17.93
C LEU A 450 -1.76 21.07 -18.01
N VAL A 451 -2.75 20.32 -17.53
CA VAL A 451 -4.15 20.80 -17.47
C VAL A 451 -4.42 21.60 -16.20
N ALA A 452 -3.71 21.31 -15.10
CA ALA A 452 -3.86 21.97 -13.80
C ALA A 452 -3.18 23.35 -13.75
N VAL A 453 -2.05 23.50 -14.46
CA VAL A 453 -1.37 24.79 -14.74
C VAL A 453 -2.22 25.65 -15.66
#